data_AF-A0A7S2GLL6-F1
#
_entry.id   AF-A0A7S2GLL6-F1
#
_cell.length_a   1.000
_cell.length_b   1.000
_cell.length_c   1.000
_cell.angle_alpha   90.00
_cell.angle_beta   90.00
_cell.angle_gamma   90.00
#
_symmetry.space_group_name_H-M   'P 1'
#
loop_
_entity.id
_entity.type
_entity.pdbx_description
1 polymer ?
#
loop_
_entity_poly.entity_id
_entity_poly.type
_entity_poly.pdbx_seq_one_letter_code
_entity_poly.pdbx_strand_id
1 'polypeptide(L)'
;EGWGPTVRWDADHLQEMAGAEPLEVTVVTQAGSFEVRNDRIERPPKSVMKLGDLIRLLRLKTDANLTIYSRQAPLWPMGGLLADLKPLRWMEDLRLNDLNIWLGDGHFRNTLHFDPYDNFLCQVRGSKHVLLYPPAVHSALYYGKRRDIQAH
;
A
#
# COMPACT_ATOMS: atom_id res chain seq x y z
N GLU A 1 1.15 13.49 -20.40
CA GLU A 1 0.92 12.07 -20.72
C GLU A 1 2.26 11.41 -21.02
N GLY A 2 2.44 10.14 -20.66
CA GLY A 2 3.72 9.43 -20.80
C GLY A 2 4.60 9.38 -19.55
N TRP A 3 4.02 9.51 -18.35
CA TRP A 3 4.79 9.32 -17.11
C TRP A 3 5.19 7.83 -16.99
N GLY A 4 6.47 7.56 -16.76
CA GLY A 4 7.05 6.21 -16.78
C GLY A 4 6.21 5.15 -16.07
N PRO A 5 5.78 5.36 -14.81
CA PRO A 5 4.95 4.41 -14.08
C PRO A 5 3.66 4.04 -14.81
N THR A 6 2.94 5.02 -15.35
CA THR A 6 1.64 4.77 -16.02
C THR A 6 1.76 3.98 -17.32
N VAL A 7 2.95 3.98 -17.92
CA VAL A 7 3.22 3.29 -19.18
C VAL A 7 3.85 1.92 -18.95
N ARG A 8 4.86 1.86 -18.06
CA ARG A 8 5.76 0.71 -17.91
C ARG A 8 5.43 -0.20 -16.74
N TRP A 9 4.85 0.32 -15.65
CA TRP A 9 4.66 -0.48 -14.45
C TRP A 9 3.49 -1.44 -14.62
N ASP A 10 3.78 -2.59 -15.18
CA ASP A 10 3.03 -3.82 -15.10
C ASP A 10 3.80 -4.85 -14.26
N ALA A 11 3.23 -6.05 -14.11
CA ALA A 11 3.82 -7.06 -13.25
C ALA A 11 5.15 -7.64 -13.79
N ASP A 12 5.39 -7.65 -15.11
CA ASP A 12 6.67 -8.13 -15.65
C ASP A 12 7.76 -7.09 -15.39
N HIS A 13 7.47 -5.82 -15.68
CA HIS A 13 8.41 -4.72 -15.47
C HIS A 13 8.80 -4.55 -14.00
N LEU A 14 7.83 -4.65 -13.08
CA LEU A 14 8.14 -4.59 -11.65
C LEU A 14 9.04 -5.75 -11.20
N GLN A 15 8.86 -6.94 -11.78
CA GLN A 15 9.68 -8.11 -11.49
C GLN A 15 11.09 -7.98 -12.07
N GLU A 16 11.23 -7.43 -13.27
CA GLU A 16 12.52 -7.17 -13.91
C GLU A 16 13.32 -6.10 -13.15
N MET A 17 12.69 -4.97 -12.83
CA MET A 17 13.41 -3.80 -12.30
C MET A 17 13.68 -3.83 -10.81
N ALA A 18 12.88 -4.55 -10.02
CA ALA A 18 13.01 -4.59 -8.56
C ALA A 18 12.66 -5.96 -7.95
N GLY A 19 12.59 -7.02 -8.74
CA GLY A 19 12.13 -8.33 -8.27
C GLY A 19 12.97 -8.94 -7.16
N ALA A 20 14.26 -8.60 -7.04
CA ALA A 20 15.14 -9.06 -5.97
C ALA A 20 15.02 -8.25 -4.68
N GLU A 21 14.40 -7.07 -4.73
CA GLU A 21 14.31 -6.16 -3.58
C GLU A 21 13.40 -6.75 -2.49
N PRO A 22 13.83 -6.72 -1.22
CA PRO A 22 13.00 -7.15 -0.12
C PRO A 22 11.91 -6.12 0.14
N LEU A 23 10.70 -6.58 0.45
CA LEU A 23 9.64 -5.74 0.99
C LEU A 23 8.87 -6.43 2.10
N GLU A 24 8.37 -5.62 3.02
CA GLU A 24 7.43 -6.06 4.04
C GLU A 24 6.08 -6.36 3.38
N VAL A 25 5.55 -7.54 3.70
CA VAL A 25 4.23 -7.98 3.32
C VAL A 25 3.45 -8.39 4.55
N THR A 26 2.14 -8.28 4.45
CA THR A 26 1.22 -8.82 5.43
C THR A 26 0.32 -9.83 4.75
N VAL A 27 0.12 -10.96 5.42
CA VAL A 27 -0.76 -12.04 4.97
C VAL A 27 -1.87 -12.22 5.98
N VAL A 28 -3.11 -12.16 5.51
CA VAL A 28 -4.31 -12.38 6.31
C VAL A 28 -4.97 -13.65 5.82
N THR A 29 -5.14 -14.65 6.69
CA THR A 29 -5.59 -16.00 6.32
C THR A 29 -7.10 -16.16 6.15
N GLN A 30 -7.85 -15.06 6.34
CA GLN A 30 -9.28 -14.99 6.04
C GLN A 30 -9.54 -13.67 5.29
N ALA A 31 -9.90 -13.77 4.02
CA ALA A 31 -10.21 -12.61 3.19
C ALA A 31 -11.32 -11.77 3.83
N GLY A 32 -11.14 -10.46 3.87
CA GLY A 32 -12.10 -9.54 4.47
C GLY A 32 -12.18 -9.56 6.00
N SER A 33 -11.32 -10.33 6.69
CA SER A 33 -11.16 -10.14 8.13
C SER A 33 -10.47 -8.79 8.38
N PHE A 34 -11.06 -8.01 9.28
CA PHE A 34 -10.63 -6.64 9.55
C PHE A 34 -9.63 -6.63 10.69
N GLU A 35 -8.64 -5.74 10.58
CA GLU A 35 -7.77 -5.40 11.70
C GLU A 35 -8.56 -4.77 12.86
N VAL A 36 -9.84 -4.44 12.72
CA VAL A 36 -10.59 -3.68 13.73
C VAL A 36 -11.62 -4.53 14.44
N ARG A 37 -11.53 -4.52 15.77
CA ARG A 37 -12.55 -4.98 16.71
C ARG A 37 -13.09 -3.78 17.49
N ASN A 38 -14.16 -4.00 18.25
CA ASN A 38 -14.80 -2.94 19.05
C ASN A 38 -13.82 -2.33 20.08
N ASP A 39 -12.97 -3.14 20.70
CA ASP A 39 -12.07 -2.76 21.79
C ASP A 39 -10.58 -2.67 21.40
N ARG A 40 -10.21 -3.12 20.20
CA ARG A 40 -8.82 -3.23 19.76
C ARG A 40 -8.66 -3.21 18.25
N ILE A 41 -7.43 -2.97 17.82
CA ILE A 41 -6.95 -3.18 16.47
C ILE A 41 -5.96 -4.36 16.52
N GLU A 42 -6.25 -5.42 15.77
CA GLU A 42 -5.41 -6.61 15.60
C GLU A 42 -4.65 -6.48 14.28
N ARG A 43 -3.38 -6.10 14.35
CA ARG A 43 -2.53 -6.04 13.15
C ARG A 43 -2.01 -7.43 12.82
N PRO A 44 -2.06 -7.86 11.55
CA PRO A 44 -1.59 -9.18 11.17
C PRO A 44 -0.06 -9.21 11.22
N PRO A 45 0.54 -10.41 11.32
CA PRO A 45 1.99 -10.54 11.35
C PRO A 45 2.60 -10.04 10.05
N LYS A 46 3.76 -9.42 10.18
CA LYS A 46 4.56 -8.91 9.08
C LYS A 46 5.60 -9.96 8.69
N SER A 47 5.82 -10.12 7.40
CA SER A 47 6.88 -10.96 6.87
C SER A 47 7.64 -10.18 5.81
N VAL A 48 8.86 -10.61 5.50
CA VAL A 48 9.65 -10.03 4.42
C VAL A 48 9.79 -11.07 3.32
N MET A 49 9.54 -10.66 2.08
CA MET A 49 9.80 -11.48 0.89
C MET A 49 10.37 -10.61 -0.23
N LYS A 50 10.77 -11.23 -1.34
CA LYS A 50 11.18 -10.48 -2.52
C LYS A 50 9.96 -9.94 -3.25
N LEU A 51 10.09 -8.77 -3.88
CA LEU A 51 9.02 -8.19 -4.70
C LEU A 51 8.57 -9.13 -5.81
N GLY A 52 9.50 -9.83 -6.46
CA GLY A 52 9.18 -10.80 -7.50
C GLY A 52 8.32 -11.96 -6.99
N ASP A 53 8.53 -12.40 -5.75
CA ASP A 53 7.73 -13.45 -5.12
C ASP A 53 6.31 -12.94 -4.84
N LEU A 54 6.18 -11.72 -4.31
CA LEU A 54 4.87 -11.09 -4.12
C LEU A 54 4.10 -10.96 -5.45
N ILE A 55 4.76 -10.48 -6.50
CA ILE A 55 4.14 -10.34 -7.82
C ILE A 55 3.67 -11.70 -8.34
N ARG A 56 4.49 -12.75 -8.18
CA ARG A 56 4.11 -14.11 -8.57
C ARG A 56 2.88 -14.58 -7.79
N LEU A 57 2.81 -14.33 -6.49
CA LEU A 57 1.64 -14.66 -5.66
C LEU A 57 0.38 -13.92 -6.12
N LEU A 58 0.48 -12.62 -6.40
CA LEU A 58 -0.64 -11.81 -6.91
C LEU A 58 -1.11 -12.27 -8.30
N ARG A 59 -0.19 -12.71 -9.16
CA ARG A 59 -0.50 -13.25 -10.51
C ARG A 59 -1.18 -14.60 -10.47
N LEU A 60 -0.77 -15.46 -9.55
CA LEU A 60 -1.31 -16.80 -9.41
C LEU A 60 -2.80 -16.80 -9.01
N LYS A 61 -3.40 -15.61 -8.77
CA LYS A 61 -4.83 -15.39 -8.47
C LYS A 61 -5.37 -16.55 -7.66
N THR A 62 -4.83 -16.72 -6.46
CA THR A 62 -5.21 -17.84 -5.63
C THR A 62 -6.64 -17.62 -5.14
N ASP A 63 -7.57 -18.52 -5.48
CA ASP A 63 -8.88 -18.69 -4.80
C ASP A 63 -8.71 -19.12 -3.32
N ALA A 64 -7.49 -19.06 -2.81
CA ALA A 64 -7.22 -19.19 -1.40
C ALA A 64 -7.91 -18.03 -0.68
N ASN A 65 -8.56 -18.35 0.44
CA ASN A 65 -9.25 -17.39 1.30
C ASN A 65 -8.25 -16.49 2.07
N LEU A 66 -7.29 -15.90 1.39
CA LEU A 66 -6.22 -15.09 1.96
C LEU A 66 -6.14 -13.72 1.31
N THR A 67 -5.65 -12.75 2.06
CA THR A 67 -5.33 -11.40 1.56
C THR A 67 -3.85 -11.14 1.72
N ILE A 68 -3.17 -10.77 0.64
CA ILE A 68 -1.76 -10.39 0.64
C ILE A 68 -1.63 -8.94 0.20
N TYR A 69 -0.93 -8.16 1.01
CA TYR A 69 -0.66 -6.77 0.69
C TYR A 69 0.73 -6.35 1.18
N SER A 70 1.32 -5.40 0.47
CA SER A 70 2.41 -4.56 0.97
C SER A 70 1.88 -3.14 1.13
N ARG A 71 2.03 -2.56 2.33
CA ARG A 71 1.58 -1.20 2.65
C ARG A 71 2.78 -0.34 2.99
N GLN A 72 2.82 0.87 2.44
CA GLN A 72 3.86 1.86 2.75
C GLN A 72 5.29 1.27 2.60
N ALA A 73 5.52 0.41 1.60
CA ALA A 73 6.86 -0.08 1.35
C ALA A 73 7.71 1.08 0.80
N PRO A 74 8.91 1.33 1.35
CA PRO A 74 9.76 2.41 0.87
C PRO A 74 10.19 2.10 -0.56
N LEU A 75 10.01 3.07 -1.46
CA LEU A 75 10.38 2.91 -2.86
C LEU A 75 11.84 3.28 -3.13
N TRP A 76 12.47 4.07 -2.23
CA TRP A 76 13.86 4.53 -2.38
C TRP A 76 14.90 3.43 -2.62
N PRO A 77 14.81 2.23 -2.03
CA PRO A 77 15.74 1.14 -2.32
C PRO A 77 15.59 0.56 -3.74
N MET A 78 14.44 0.75 -4.39
CA MET A 78 14.09 0.13 -5.66
C MET A 78 14.60 0.97 -6.85
N GLY A 79 15.92 1.08 -6.98
CA GLY A 79 16.58 1.98 -7.95
C GLY A 79 16.10 1.81 -9.40
N GLY A 80 15.79 0.59 -9.82
CA GLY A 80 15.23 0.31 -11.14
C GLY A 80 13.87 0.99 -11.38
N LEU A 81 13.00 1.03 -10.37
CA LEU A 81 11.69 1.69 -10.45
C LEU A 81 11.82 3.20 -10.30
N LEU A 82 12.75 3.69 -9.48
CA LEU A 82 13.02 5.12 -9.35
C LEU A 82 13.43 5.75 -10.68
N ALA A 83 14.14 5.01 -11.54
CA ALA A 83 14.55 5.50 -12.86
C ALA A 83 13.35 5.83 -13.77
N ASP A 84 12.19 5.22 -13.56
CA ASP A 84 10.96 5.55 -14.30
C ASP A 84 10.24 6.79 -13.75
N LEU A 85 10.51 7.16 -12.49
CA LEU A 85 9.85 8.27 -11.77
C LEU A 85 10.43 9.64 -12.13
N LYS A 86 10.65 9.91 -13.42
CA LYS A 86 10.95 11.28 -13.86
C LYS A 86 9.77 12.19 -13.45
N PRO A 87 9.99 13.25 -12.65
CA PRO A 87 8.90 14.09 -12.17
C PRO A 87 8.18 14.76 -13.33
N LEU A 88 6.85 14.84 -13.24
CA LEU A 88 6.08 15.72 -14.11
C LEU A 88 6.29 17.17 -13.66
N ARG A 89 6.05 18.14 -14.56
CA ARG A 89 6.27 19.57 -14.27
C ARG A 89 5.67 20.03 -12.94
N TRP A 90 4.47 19.58 -12.60
CA TRP A 90 3.81 19.95 -11.34
C TRP A 90 4.37 19.23 -10.10
N MET A 91 5.12 18.14 -10.29
CA MET A 91 5.80 17.41 -9.20
C MET A 91 7.13 18.06 -8.81
N GLU A 92 7.71 18.90 -9.68
CA GLU A 92 9.02 19.52 -9.46
C GLU A 92 9.04 20.39 -8.19
N ASP A 93 7.90 20.97 -7.83
CA ASP A 93 7.74 21.81 -6.64
C ASP A 93 7.37 21.02 -5.37
N LEU A 94 7.17 19.70 -5.48
CA LEU A 94 6.82 18.87 -4.33
C LEU A 94 8.04 18.60 -3.45
N ARG A 95 7.88 18.84 -2.15
CA ARG A 95 8.84 18.42 -1.13
C ARG A 95 8.46 17.04 -0.61
N LEU A 96 9.12 16.02 -1.13
CA LEU A 96 8.91 14.64 -0.70
C LEU A 96 9.71 14.34 0.57
N ASN A 97 9.01 14.03 1.66
CA ASN A 97 9.63 13.44 2.85
C ASN A 97 9.72 11.92 2.71
N ASP A 98 8.63 11.30 2.25
CA ASP A 98 8.51 9.86 2.07
C ASP A 98 8.01 9.53 0.66
N LEU A 99 8.53 8.44 0.09
CA LEU A 99 8.10 7.90 -1.18
C LEU A 99 7.85 6.40 -1.03
N ASN A 100 6.58 6.02 -1.17
CA ASN A 100 6.09 4.71 -0.83
C ASN A 100 5.38 4.06 -2.02
N ILE A 101 5.42 2.73 -2.06
CA ILE A 101 4.62 1.91 -2.98
C ILE A 101 3.65 1.02 -2.19
N TRP A 102 2.48 0.81 -2.78
CA TRP A 102 1.44 -0.08 -2.26
C TRP A 102 1.10 -1.10 -3.33
N LEU A 103 1.09 -2.37 -2.95
CA LEU A 103 0.77 -3.50 -3.80
C LEU A 103 -0.19 -4.42 -3.04
N GLY A 104 -1.18 -4.98 -3.72
CA GLY A 104 -2.11 -5.90 -3.09
C GLY A 104 -3.10 -6.50 -4.07
N ASP A 105 -3.83 -7.49 -3.59
CA ASP A 105 -4.83 -8.26 -4.32
C ASP A 105 -6.21 -7.57 -4.47
N GLY A 106 -6.38 -6.39 -3.87
CA GLY A 106 -7.64 -5.63 -3.89
C GLY A 106 -8.60 -5.93 -2.74
N HIS A 107 -8.29 -6.90 -1.86
CA HIS A 107 -9.15 -7.25 -0.72
C HIS A 107 -8.78 -6.50 0.57
N PHE A 108 -7.60 -5.87 0.62
CA PHE A 108 -7.18 -5.11 1.78
C PHE A 108 -7.98 -3.81 1.98
N ARG A 109 -8.52 -3.62 3.19
CA ARG A 109 -9.28 -2.43 3.61
C ARG A 109 -8.60 -1.77 4.79
N ASN A 110 -8.16 -0.53 4.61
CA ASN A 110 -7.63 0.27 5.70
C ASN A 110 -8.78 0.88 6.53
N THR A 111 -8.51 1.12 7.80
CA THR A 111 -9.47 1.67 8.75
C THR A 111 -9.60 3.18 8.55
N LEU A 112 -10.66 3.79 9.07
CA LEU A 112 -10.73 5.26 9.12
C LEU A 112 -9.66 5.78 10.09
N HIS A 113 -8.79 6.66 9.59
CA HIS A 113 -7.71 7.30 10.34
C HIS A 113 -7.41 8.67 9.73
N PHE A 114 -6.53 9.42 10.37
CA PHE A 114 -5.91 10.62 9.81
C PHE A 114 -4.40 10.51 9.94
N ASP A 115 -3.67 11.19 9.07
CA ASP A 115 -2.22 11.29 9.10
C ASP A 115 -1.79 12.74 9.37
N PRO A 116 -0.62 12.97 9.98
CA PRO A 116 -0.07 14.32 10.18
C PRO A 116 0.62 14.89 8.92
N TYR A 117 0.40 14.28 7.75
CA TYR A 117 1.13 14.58 6.51
C TYR A 117 0.20 15.03 5.38
N ASP A 118 0.71 15.91 4.52
CA ASP A 118 0.09 16.24 3.23
C ASP A 118 0.39 15.12 2.22
N ASN A 119 -0.52 14.13 2.17
CA ASN A 119 -0.34 12.96 1.31
C ASN A 119 -0.73 13.24 -0.14
N PHE A 120 0.17 12.95 -1.08
CA PHE A 120 -0.15 12.84 -2.50
C PHE A 120 -0.30 11.36 -2.89
N LEU A 121 -1.54 10.89 -3.06
CA LEU A 121 -1.82 9.52 -3.47
C LEU A 121 -1.88 9.41 -4.99
N CYS A 122 -0.96 8.66 -5.59
CA CYS A 122 -0.93 8.42 -7.03
C CYS A 122 -1.30 6.95 -7.36
N GLN A 123 -2.43 6.76 -8.05
CA GLN A 123 -2.87 5.43 -8.51
C GLN A 123 -2.32 5.14 -9.91
N VAL A 124 -1.43 4.15 -10.02
CA VAL A 124 -0.79 3.78 -11.30
C VAL A 124 -1.57 2.69 -12.04
N ARG A 125 -2.04 1.65 -11.34
CA ARG A 125 -2.83 0.54 -11.89
C ARG A 125 -3.96 0.15 -10.94
N GLY A 126 -5.04 -0.43 -11.48
CA GLY A 126 -6.20 -0.86 -10.71
C GLY A 126 -7.10 0.30 -10.29
N SER A 127 -7.67 0.23 -9.08
CA SER A 127 -8.53 1.26 -8.52
C SER A 127 -8.37 1.35 -7.02
N LYS A 128 -8.49 2.57 -6.46
CA LYS A 128 -8.53 2.78 -5.01
C LYS A 128 -9.82 3.51 -4.64
N HIS A 129 -10.63 2.90 -3.79
CA HIS A 129 -11.79 3.56 -3.21
C HIS A 129 -11.35 4.30 -1.93
N VAL A 130 -11.64 5.60 -1.85
CA VAL A 130 -11.27 6.45 -0.70
C VAL A 130 -12.53 7.13 -0.17
N LEU A 131 -12.75 7.01 1.14
CA LEU A 131 -13.80 7.72 1.86
C LEU A 131 -13.14 8.82 2.70
N LEU A 132 -13.46 10.08 2.42
CA LEU A 132 -12.87 11.24 3.07
C LEU A 132 -13.91 11.96 3.93
N TYR A 133 -13.45 12.41 5.10
CA TYR A 133 -14.23 13.25 6.00
C TYR A 133 -13.42 14.52 6.29
N PRO A 134 -14.03 15.71 6.20
CA PRO A 134 -13.33 16.94 6.57
C PRO A 134 -13.04 16.97 8.08
N PRO A 135 -11.94 17.61 8.54
CA PRO A 135 -11.61 17.69 9.97
C PRO A 135 -12.73 18.28 10.84
N ALA A 136 -13.56 19.15 10.26
CA ALA A 136 -14.68 19.78 10.95
C ALA A 136 -15.74 18.79 11.48
N VAL A 137 -15.85 17.59 10.91
CA VAL A 137 -16.84 16.59 11.34
C VAL A 137 -16.31 15.58 12.37
N HIS A 138 -15.10 15.78 12.90
CA HIS A 138 -14.46 14.81 13.81
C HIS A 138 -15.35 14.39 15.00
N SER A 139 -16.17 15.31 15.53
CA SER A 139 -17.09 15.05 16.65
C SER A 139 -18.20 14.05 16.29
N ALA A 140 -18.53 13.89 15.01
CA ALA A 140 -19.51 12.95 14.50
C ALA A 140 -18.89 11.62 14.02
N LEU A 141 -17.57 11.44 14.13
CA LEU A 141 -16.88 10.22 13.69
C LEU A 141 -16.77 9.16 14.79
N TYR A 142 -17.20 9.48 16.01
CA TYR A 142 -17.26 8.55 17.17
C TYR A 142 -15.96 7.76 17.39
N TYR A 143 -14.80 8.38 17.19
CA TYR A 143 -13.53 7.71 17.41
C TYR A 143 -13.39 7.36 18.91
N GLY A 144 -13.05 6.10 19.19
CA GLY A 144 -12.82 5.60 20.54
C GLY A 144 -11.36 5.20 20.73
N LYS A 145 -10.87 5.25 21.97
CA LYS A 145 -9.57 4.64 22.30
C LYS A 145 -9.65 3.13 22.05
N ARG A 146 -8.75 2.62 21.22
CA ARG A 146 -8.58 1.17 20.97
C ARG A 146 -7.17 0.77 21.34
N ARG A 147 -7.02 -0.45 21.84
CA ARG A 147 -5.69 -1.07 22.02
C ARG A 147 -5.14 -1.43 20.63
N ASP A 148 -3.90 -1.07 20.34
CA ASP A 148 -3.22 -1.52 19.11
C ASP A 148 -2.38 -2.76 19.47
N ILE A 149 -2.69 -3.89 18.85
CA ILE A 149 -2.05 -5.18 19.11
C ILE A 149 -1.40 -5.65 17.81
N GLN A 150 -0.07 -5.71 17.79
CA GLN A 150 0.69 -6.30 16.70
C GLN A 150 0.88 -7.80 16.94
N ALA A 151 0.40 -8.63 16.03
CA ALA A 151 0.75 -10.06 16.04
C ALA A 151 2.25 -10.23 15.74
N HIS A 152 2.89 -11.12 16.48
CA HIS A 152 4.29 -11.51 16.32
C HIS A 152 4.45 -12.62 15.29
#